data_AF-A0A358XKI9-F1
#
_entry.id   AF-A0A358XKI9-F1
#
_cell.length_a   1.000
_cell.length_b   1.000
_cell.length_c   1.000
_cell.angle_alpha   90.00
_cell.angle_beta   90.00
_cell.angle_gamma   90.00
#
_symmetry.space_group_name_H-M   'P 1'
#
loop_
_entity.id
_entity.type
_entity.pdbx_description
1 polymer ?
#
loop_
_entity_poly.entity_id
_entity_poly.type
_entity_poly.pdbx_seq_one_letter_code
_entity_poly.pdbx_strand_id
1 'polypeptide(L)' 'MLEDDNLNQTTLHEEENDGTLESMHHVNNPVLDLPKIEKKYLETIVAHNQNDKSYYFSDGKAKVEIKIVT' A
#
# COMPACT_ATOMS: atom_id res chain seq x y z
N MET A 1 -33.67 -25.26 -41.54
CA MET A 1 -34.61 -24.25 -41.04
C MET A 1 -34.49 -24.29 -39.54
N LEU A 2 -33.90 -23.22 -38.97
CA LEU A 2 -33.80 -22.83 -37.55
C LEU A 2 -32.92 -23.77 -36.69
N GLU A 3 -31.65 -23.45 -36.38
CA GLU A 3 -31.14 -22.41 -35.45
C GLU A 3 -31.72 -22.54 -34.04
N ASP A 4 -30.95 -23.15 -33.14
CA ASP A 4 -31.01 -22.91 -31.69
C ASP A 4 -29.61 -22.49 -31.23
N ASP A 5 -29.47 -21.17 -31.07
CA ASP A 5 -28.33 -20.53 -30.43
C ASP A 5 -28.31 -20.84 -28.92
N ASN A 6 -27.15 -21.22 -28.40
CA ASN A 6 -26.85 -20.95 -27.00
C ASN A 6 -25.37 -20.57 -26.85
N LEU A 7 -25.14 -19.26 -26.74
CA LEU A 7 -23.87 -18.64 -26.35
C LEU A 7 -23.46 -19.15 -24.97
N ASN A 8 -22.32 -19.82 -24.88
CA ASN A 8 -21.45 -19.62 -23.73
C ASN A 8 -19.98 -19.75 -24.11
N GLN A 9 -19.37 -18.60 -24.36
CA GLN A 9 -17.95 -18.45 -24.60
C GLN A 9 -17.23 -18.54 -23.25
N THR A 10 -16.83 -19.74 -22.85
CA THR A 10 -15.88 -19.95 -21.76
C THR A 10 -14.48 -20.06 -22.35
N THR A 11 -13.84 -18.91 -22.60
CA THR A 11 -12.38 -18.87 -22.76
C THR A 11 -11.76 -18.86 -21.36
N LEU A 12 -11.45 -20.05 -20.84
CA LEU A 12 -10.57 -20.20 -19.69
C LEU A 12 -9.14 -20.32 -20.22
N HIS A 13 -8.29 -19.45 -19.70
CA HIS A 13 -6.89 -19.26 -20.05
C HIS A 13 -6.09 -20.57 -20.07
N GLU A 14 -5.26 -20.72 -21.10
CA GLU A 14 -4.23 -21.75 -21.20
C GLU A 14 -3.31 -21.67 -19.98
N GLU A 15 -3.21 -22.78 -19.25
CA GLU A 15 -2.25 -22.96 -18.16
C GLU A 15 -0.83 -23.01 -18.74
N GLU A 16 -0.10 -21.90 -18.65
CA GLU A 16 1.36 -21.95 -18.78
C GLU A 16 1.93 -22.66 -17.54
N ASN A 17 2.06 -23.99 -17.65
CA ASN A 17 2.75 -24.82 -16.68
C ASN A 17 4.27 -24.62 -16.83
N ASP A 18 4.77 -23.49 -16.29
CA ASP A 18 6.20 -23.23 -16.16
C ASP A 18 6.76 -24.01 -14.96
N GLY A 19 7.28 -25.21 -15.24
CA GLY A 19 7.91 -26.11 -14.25
C GLY A 19 9.13 -25.53 -13.52
N THR A 20 9.50 -24.26 -13.77
CA THR A 20 10.47 -23.53 -12.95
C THR A 20 9.86 -22.89 -11.70
N LEU A 21 8.53 -22.75 -11.62
CA LEU A 21 7.82 -22.25 -10.43
C LEU A 21 7.66 -23.30 -9.33
N GLU A 22 7.68 -24.60 -9.66
CA GLU A 22 7.62 -25.69 -8.65
C GLU A 22 8.81 -25.69 -7.69
N SER A 23 9.95 -25.09 -8.09
CA SER A 23 11.13 -24.93 -7.26
C SER A 23 11.21 -23.56 -6.55
N MET A 24 10.25 -22.65 -6.76
CA MET A 24 10.21 -21.38 -6.05
C MET A 24 9.64 -21.59 -4.65
N HIS A 25 10.53 -21.84 -3.70
CA HIS A 25 10.15 -21.84 -2.30
C HIS A 25 9.73 -20.44 -1.86
N HIS A 26 8.49 -20.32 -1.39
CA HIS A 26 8.04 -19.15 -0.64
C HIS A 26 8.89 -19.07 0.64
N VAL A 27 9.98 -18.30 0.59
CA VAL A 27 10.78 -18.03 1.77
C VAL A 27 10.02 -17.04 2.64
N ASN A 28 9.52 -17.53 3.78
CA ASN A 28 9.10 -16.67 4.88
C ASN A 28 10.35 -15.95 5.37
N ASN A 29 10.62 -14.74 4.90
CA ASN A 29 11.66 -13.92 5.48
C ASN A 29 11.24 -13.66 6.95
N PRO A 30 11.92 -14.26 7.95
CA PRO A 30 11.50 -14.07 9.33
C PRO A 30 11.65 -12.58 9.65
N VAL A 31 10.61 -11.96 10.22
CA VAL A 31 10.75 -10.59 10.71
C VAL A 31 11.60 -10.66 11.98
N LEU A 32 12.90 -10.40 11.83
CA LEU A 32 13.85 -10.57 12.93
C LEU A 32 13.59 -9.58 14.07
N ASP A 33 13.06 -8.40 13.78
CA ASP A 33 12.52 -7.44 14.75
C ASP A 33 11.72 -6.37 14.01
N LEU A 34 10.43 -6.21 14.34
CA LEU A 34 9.67 -5.05 13.89
C LEU A 34 10.24 -3.81 14.62
N PRO A 35 10.55 -2.71 13.92
CA PRO A 35 10.99 -1.50 14.59
C PRO A 35 9.93 -1.07 15.60
N LYS A 36 10.36 -0.80 16.83
CA LYS A 36 9.44 -0.35 17.89
C LYS A 36 8.77 0.95 17.45
N ILE A 37 7.44 0.96 17.46
CA ILE A 37 6.66 2.16 17.21
C ILE A 37 6.80 3.05 18.45
N GLU A 38 7.69 4.03 18.38
CA GLU A 38 7.91 5.01 19.43
C GLU A 38 7.20 6.31 19.09
N LYS A 39 6.41 6.85 20.02
CA LYS A 39 5.87 8.20 19.90
C LYS A 39 7.01 9.19 20.09
N LYS A 40 7.36 9.91 19.02
CA LYS A 40 8.38 10.97 19.06
C LYS A 40 7.71 12.33 19.05
N TYR A 41 8.26 13.26 19.82
CA TYR A 41 7.94 14.67 19.66
C TYR A 41 8.64 15.20 18.41
N LEU A 42 8.09 16.27 17.82
CA LEU A 42 8.84 17.02 16.83
C LEU A 42 10.11 17.57 17.47
N GLU A 43 11.23 17.39 16.77
CA GLU A 43 12.49 18.05 17.09
C GLU A 43 12.44 19.52 16.59
N THR A 44 13.59 20.10 16.25
CA THR A 44 13.64 21.46 15.71
C THR A 44 12.88 21.54 14.38
N ILE A 45 11.90 22.44 14.31
CA ILE A 45 11.10 22.66 13.12
C ILE A 45 11.98 23.26 12.02
N VAL A 46 12.06 22.58 10.89
CA VAL A 46 12.78 23.04 9.70
C VAL A 46 11.85 23.51 8.59
N ALA A 47 10.60 23.07 8.60
CA ALA A 47 9.59 23.46 7.62
C ALA A 47 8.22 23.68 8.26
N HIS A 48 7.50 24.68 7.77
CA HIS A 48 6.12 24.96 8.15
C HIS A 48 5.29 25.36 6.93
N ASN A 49 3.99 25.09 7.00
CA ASN A 49 3.03 25.48 5.98
C ASN A 49 1.66 25.68 6.61
N GLN A 50 0.86 26.57 6.02
CA GLN A 50 -0.54 26.75 6.37
C GLN A 50 -1.40 26.55 5.14
N ASN A 51 -2.52 25.85 5.31
CA ASN A 51 -3.58 25.76 4.34
C ASN A 51 -4.93 25.96 5.04
N ASP A 52 -5.60 27.07 4.76
CA ASP A 52 -6.83 27.52 5.44
C ASP A 52 -6.71 27.48 6.98
N LYS A 53 -7.45 26.56 7.62
CA LYS A 53 -7.51 26.33 9.07
C LYS A 53 -6.57 25.22 9.55
N SER A 54 -5.76 24.66 8.65
CA SER A 54 -4.76 23.64 8.95
C SER A 54 -3.36 24.25 8.96
N TYR A 55 -2.61 23.96 10.02
CA TYR A 55 -1.24 24.39 10.24
C TYR A 55 -0.35 23.17 10.33
N TYR A 56 0.76 23.18 9.60
CA TYR A 56 1.65 22.05 9.48
C TYR A 56 3.07 22.44 9.91
N PHE A 57 3.69 21.59 10.73
CA PHE A 57 5.08 21.74 11.18
C PHE A 57 5.84 20.44 10.95
N SER A 58 7.08 20.53 10.47
CA SER A 58 7.94 19.38 10.20
C SER A 58 9.39 19.62 10.62
N ASP A 59 10.03 18.57 11.15
CA ASP A 59 11.47 18.49 11.42
C ASP A 59 12.24 17.76 10.28
N GLY A 60 11.55 17.45 9.17
CA GLY A 60 12.10 16.70 8.02
C GLY A 60 11.94 15.18 8.13
N LYS A 61 11.59 14.64 9.31
CA LYS A 61 11.31 13.20 9.51
C LYS A 61 9.84 12.96 9.85
N ALA A 62 9.28 13.80 10.71
CA ALA A 62 7.90 13.77 11.15
C ALA A 62 7.18 15.08 10.77
N LYS A 63 5.85 15.02 10.78
CA LYS A 63 4.97 16.18 10.49
C LYS A 63 3.75 16.13 11.41
N VAL A 64 3.41 17.26 12.02
CA VAL A 64 2.18 17.44 12.80
C VAL A 64 1.27 18.41 12.08
N GLU A 65 -0.02 18.07 12.06
CA GLU A 65 -1.12 18.95 11.62
C GLU A 65 -1.91 19.42 12.84
N ILE A 66 -2.17 20.73 12.89
CA ILE A 66 -3.10 21.36 13.82
C ILE A 66 -4.24 21.93 12.99
N LYS A 67 -5.46 21.44 13.21
CA LYS A 67 -6.66 21.93 12.51
C LYS A 67 -7.58 22.64 13.49
N ILE A 68 -7.91 23.89 13.18
CA ILE A 68 -8.89 24.64 13.94
C ILE A 68 -10.30 24.21 13.49
N VAL A 69 -11.04 23.59 14.41
CA VAL A 69 -12.46 23.26 14.25
C VAL A 69 -13.24 24.25 15.10
N THR A 70 -14.15 25.00 14.48
CA THR A 70 -14.99 26.02 15.11
C THR A 70 -16.42 25.81 14.69
#